data_AF-A0A7S3C800-F1
#
_entry.id   AF-A0A7S3C800-F1
#
_cell.length_a   1.000
_cell.length_b   1.000
_cell.length_c   1.000
_cell.angle_alpha   90.00
_cell.angle_beta   90.00
_cell.angle_gamma   90.00
#
_symmetry.space_group_name_H-M   'P 1'
#
loop_
_entity.id
_entity.type
_entity.pdbx_description
1 polymer ?
#
loop_
_entity_poly.entity_id
_entity_poly.type
_entity_poly.pdbx_seq_one_letter_code
_entity_poly.pdbx_strand_id
1 'polypeptide(L)'
;VGCAPTRECLLRKSMEELLSAQAGPSASPLTSDETVSAVVDGITLPAAALTLIGQGVAADVPLLLGANSNDSSLFVIDYPAYANMSTAQYAAVLNASLFTNGALPAAGALARLLERYPPRG
;
A
#
# COMPACT_ATOMS: atom_id res chain seq x y z
N VAL A 1 9.13 15.12 21.87
CA VAL A 1 8.05 15.98 22.43
C VAL A 1 7.83 15.58 23.88
N GLY A 2 7.91 16.51 24.83
CA GLY A 2 8.06 16.24 26.28
C GLY A 2 6.82 15.73 27.03
N CYS A 3 5.98 14.89 26.42
CA CYS A 3 4.86 14.19 27.09
C CYS A 3 4.57 12.87 26.36
N ALA A 4 3.88 11.95 27.03
CA ALA A 4 3.32 10.77 26.37
C ALA A 4 2.27 11.18 25.32
N PRO A 5 2.12 10.44 24.20
CA PRO A 5 1.19 10.76 23.11
C PRO A 5 -0.26 10.44 23.49
N THR A 6 -0.77 11.09 24.53
CA THR A 6 -2.18 11.02 24.92
C THR A 6 -2.97 12.11 24.19
N ARG A 7 -4.27 11.87 24.01
CA ARG A 7 -5.19 12.84 23.38
C ARG A 7 -5.13 14.21 24.05
N GLU A 8 -5.14 14.24 25.39
CA GLU A 8 -5.09 15.48 26.17
C GLU A 8 -3.80 16.25 25.97
N CYS A 9 -2.67 15.55 25.76
CA CYS A 9 -1.41 16.24 25.46
C CYS A 9 -1.41 16.78 24.03
N LEU A 10 -1.84 15.98 23.05
CA LEU A 10 -1.87 16.37 21.64
C LEU A 10 -2.78 17.59 21.41
N LEU A 11 -3.92 17.68 22.09
CA LEU A 11 -4.84 18.82 21.97
C LEU A 11 -4.28 20.15 22.52
N ARG A 12 -3.19 20.12 23.29
CA ARG A 12 -2.52 21.32 23.82
C ARG A 12 -1.36 21.78 22.95
N LYS A 13 -1.02 21.03 21.89
CA LYS A 13 0.07 21.34 20.97
C LYS A 13 -0.37 22.36 19.94
N SER A 14 0.57 23.20 19.51
CA SER A 14 0.35 24.04 18.34
C SER A 14 0.27 23.18 17.08
N MET A 15 -0.34 23.71 16.02
CA MET A 15 -0.38 23.01 14.72
C MET A 15 1.04 22.74 14.20
N GLU A 16 1.97 23.67 14.40
CA GLU A 16 3.36 23.52 13.98
C GLU A 16 4.08 22.39 14.73
N GLU A 17 3.84 22.24 16.03
CA GLU A 17 4.34 21.11 16.83
C GLU A 17 3.75 19.76 16.36
N LEU A 18 2.48 19.74 15.95
CA LEU A 18 1.84 18.52 15.46
C LEU A 18 2.35 18.13 14.07
N LEU A 19 2.47 19.08 13.15
CA LEU A 19 2.99 18.84 11.80
C LEU A 19 4.45 18.41 11.81
N SER A 20 5.29 19.03 12.64
CA SER A 20 6.69 18.62 12.79
C SER A 20 6.84 17.22 13.39
N ALA A 21 5.92 16.81 14.28
CA ALA A 21 5.91 15.45 14.82
C ALA A 21 5.38 14.42 13.81
N GLN A 22 4.44 14.80 12.94
CA GLN A 22 3.93 13.95 11.85
C GLN A 22 4.96 13.76 10.74
N ALA A 23 5.84 14.73 10.53
CA ALA A 23 6.97 14.68 9.58
C ALA A 23 8.10 13.72 10.00
N GLY A 24 7.83 12.70 10.83
CA GLY A 24 8.75 11.61 11.15
C GLY A 24 9.22 10.89 9.88
N PRO A 25 10.29 10.06 9.97
CA PRO A 25 10.97 9.51 8.80
C PRO A 25 9.92 8.90 7.87
N SER A 26 9.83 9.49 6.67
CA SER A 26 8.95 9.07 5.58
C SER A 26 8.82 7.56 5.60
N ALA A 27 7.58 7.06 5.46
CA ALA A 27 7.37 5.68 5.14
C ALA A 27 8.35 5.27 4.05
N SER A 28 8.80 4.03 4.11
CA SER A 28 9.71 3.43 3.13
C SER A 28 9.52 4.08 1.75
N PRO A 29 10.59 4.46 1.03
CA PRO A 29 10.46 4.94 -0.34
C PRO A 29 9.67 3.93 -1.20
N LEU A 30 9.55 2.68 -0.79
CA LEU A 30 8.77 1.64 -1.47
C LEU A 30 7.25 1.72 -1.31
N THR A 31 6.72 2.61 -0.48
CA THR A 31 5.28 2.68 -0.17
C THR A 31 4.80 4.12 -0.26
N SER A 32 3.59 4.33 -0.81
CA SER A 32 2.84 5.55 -0.54
C SER A 32 2.88 5.81 0.96
N ASP A 33 3.07 7.07 1.35
CA ASP A 33 3.30 7.51 2.73
C ASP A 33 2.04 7.31 3.61
N GLU A 34 1.61 6.05 3.78
CA GLU A 34 0.45 5.64 4.56
C GLU A 34 0.83 5.55 6.04
N THR A 35 1.48 6.59 6.56
CA THR A 35 1.66 6.74 8.01
C THR A 35 0.32 6.92 8.72
N VAL A 36 -0.73 7.30 7.97
CA VAL A 36 -2.12 7.36 8.41
C VAL A 36 -3.01 6.64 7.40
N SER A 37 -3.63 5.54 7.81
CA SER A 37 -4.55 4.75 6.99
C SER A 37 -5.76 4.30 7.80
N ALA A 38 -6.76 3.73 7.13
CA ALA A 38 -7.92 3.17 7.80
C ALA A 38 -7.51 1.95 8.66
N VAL A 39 -7.98 1.91 9.91
CA VAL A 39 -7.71 0.81 10.86
C VAL A 39 -9.04 0.17 11.26
N VAL A 40 -9.01 -1.14 11.48
CA VAL A 40 -10.14 -1.90 12.04
C VAL A 40 -10.34 -1.46 13.50
N ASP A 41 -11.42 -0.73 13.77
CA ASP A 41 -11.75 -0.19 15.09
C ASP A 41 -12.84 -1.00 15.82
N GLY A 42 -13.42 -2.01 15.16
CA GLY A 42 -14.48 -2.86 15.72
C GLY A 42 -15.87 -2.21 15.74
N ILE A 43 -15.99 -0.93 15.36
CA ILE A 43 -17.24 -0.16 15.42
C ILE A 43 -17.58 0.41 14.05
N THR A 44 -16.77 1.34 13.54
CA THR A 44 -16.94 1.98 12.24
C THR A 44 -16.49 1.05 11.12
N LEU A 45 -15.31 0.44 11.31
CA LEU A 45 -14.76 -0.59 10.46
C LEU A 45 -14.59 -1.87 11.30
N PRO A 46 -15.64 -2.71 11.36
CA PRO A 46 -15.66 -3.85 12.28
C PRO A 46 -14.70 -4.99 11.86
N ALA A 47 -14.32 -5.05 10.58
CA ALA A 47 -13.34 -6.00 10.06
C ALA A 47 -12.66 -5.44 8.79
N ALA A 48 -11.67 -6.17 8.26
CA ALA A 48 -11.01 -5.79 7.00
C ALA A 48 -12.02 -5.69 5.84
N ALA A 49 -11.85 -4.69 4.98
CA ALA A 49 -12.81 -4.36 3.92
C ALA A 49 -13.11 -5.55 2.98
N LEU A 50 -12.08 -6.31 2.55
CA LEU A 50 -12.28 -7.49 1.69
C LEU A 50 -13.11 -8.57 2.38
N THR A 51 -12.97 -8.74 3.70
CA THR A 51 -13.79 -9.67 4.48
C THR A 51 -15.24 -9.22 4.51
N LEU A 52 -15.49 -7.92 4.76
CA LEU A 52 -16.84 -7.36 4.81
C LEU A 52 -17.55 -7.46 3.45
N ILE A 53 -16.83 -7.19 2.36
CA ILE A 53 -17.34 -7.36 0.99
C ILE A 53 -17.66 -8.83 0.73
N GLY A 54 -16.74 -9.75 1.06
CA GLY A 54 -16.94 -11.19 0.86
C GLY A 54 -18.07 -11.79 1.68
N GLN A 55 -18.40 -11.20 2.83
CA GLN A 55 -19.54 -11.59 3.68
C GLN A 55 -20.87 -10.97 3.23
N GLY A 56 -20.87 -10.08 2.22
CA GLY A 56 -22.08 -9.40 1.74
C GLY A 56 -22.66 -8.41 2.75
N VAL A 57 -21.86 -7.92 3.70
CA VAL A 57 -22.30 -6.92 4.71
C VAL A 57 -22.10 -5.47 4.26
N ALA A 58 -21.50 -5.27 3.08
CA ALA A 58 -21.43 -3.96 2.44
C ALA A 58 -22.82 -3.49 2.00
N ALA A 59 -23.02 -2.17 1.95
CA ALA A 59 -24.28 -1.60 1.45
C ALA A 59 -24.50 -1.96 -0.03
N ASP A 60 -25.71 -2.41 -0.35
CA ASP A 60 -26.09 -2.75 -1.73
C ASP A 60 -26.52 -1.49 -2.48
N VAL A 61 -25.59 -0.95 -3.27
CA VAL A 61 -25.79 0.25 -4.09
C VAL A 61 -25.20 0.04 -5.48
N PRO A 62 -25.75 0.67 -6.53
CA PRO A 62 -25.14 0.61 -7.86
C PRO A 62 -23.70 1.19 -7.84
N LEU A 63 -22.75 0.41 -8.34
CA LEU A 63 -21.34 0.81 -8.41
C LEU A 63 -20.87 0.94 -9.86
N LEU A 64 -20.16 2.02 -10.16
CA LEU A 64 -19.33 2.16 -11.35
C LEU A 64 -17.87 2.26 -10.89
N LEU A 65 -17.10 1.20 -11.13
CA LEU A 65 -15.69 1.11 -10.71
C LEU A 65 -14.79 0.99 -11.93
N GLY A 66 -13.60 1.58 -11.83
CA GLY A 66 -12.56 1.52 -12.86
C GLY A 66 -11.19 1.75 -12.24
N ALA A 67 -10.16 1.35 -12.97
CA ALA A 67 -8.76 1.57 -12.65
C ALA A 67 -8.05 2.14 -13.88
N ASN A 68 -6.98 2.90 -13.71
CA ASN A 68 -6.16 3.30 -14.84
C ASN A 68 -5.35 2.11 -15.35
N SER A 69 -4.94 2.18 -16.60
CA SER A 69 -4.10 1.15 -17.22
C SER A 69 -2.74 0.96 -16.53
N ASN A 70 -2.30 1.93 -15.72
CA ASN A 70 -1.00 1.96 -15.06
C ASN A 70 -1.04 2.76 -13.74
N ASP A 71 -1.99 2.49 -12.84
CA ASP A 71 -2.12 3.18 -11.53
C ASP A 71 -0.83 3.10 -10.70
N SER A 72 -0.08 2.00 -10.83
CA SER A 72 1.15 1.78 -10.08
C SER A 72 2.34 2.63 -10.54
N SER A 73 2.31 3.23 -11.73
CA SER A 73 3.45 4.02 -12.24
C SER A 73 3.84 5.23 -11.40
N LEU A 74 2.91 5.76 -10.60
CA LEU A 74 3.15 6.91 -9.73
C LEU A 74 3.66 6.51 -8.33
N PHE A 75 3.47 5.25 -7.94
CA PHE A 75 3.74 4.77 -6.58
C PHE A 75 4.86 3.71 -6.53
N VAL A 76 5.18 3.09 -7.67
CA VAL A 76 6.36 2.24 -7.81
C VAL A 76 7.55 3.14 -8.06
N ILE A 77 8.36 3.33 -7.01
CA ILE A 77 9.67 3.96 -7.17
C ILE A 77 10.51 3.11 -8.12
N ASP A 78 11.15 3.75 -9.11
CA ASP A 78 12.27 3.19 -9.86
C ASP A 78 13.34 2.82 -8.84
N TYR A 79 13.31 1.58 -8.35
CA TYR A 79 14.28 1.14 -7.37
C TYR A 79 15.61 0.98 -8.10
N PRO A 80 16.67 1.74 -7.75
CA PRO A 80 17.94 1.64 -8.46
C PRO A 80 18.54 0.23 -8.41
N ALA A 81 18.16 -0.57 -7.39
CA ALA A 81 18.58 -1.97 -7.29
C ALA A 81 17.91 -2.90 -8.33
N TYR A 82 16.78 -2.51 -8.92
CA TYR A 82 16.13 -3.27 -10.00
C TYR A 82 16.57 -2.80 -11.41
N ALA A 83 17.12 -1.58 -11.53
CA ALA A 83 17.56 -1.02 -12.81
C ALA A 83 18.68 -1.83 -13.50
N ASN A 84 19.47 -2.58 -12.73
CA ASN A 84 20.55 -3.43 -13.25
C ASN A 84 20.23 -4.93 -13.18
N MET A 85 18.98 -5.30 -12.87
CA MET A 85 18.60 -6.71 -12.80
C MET A 85 18.31 -7.28 -14.19
N SER A 86 18.83 -8.47 -14.45
CA SER A 86 18.36 -9.25 -15.59
C SER A 86 16.87 -9.57 -15.45
N THR A 87 16.20 -9.82 -16.58
CA THR A 87 14.78 -10.22 -16.60
C THR A 87 14.49 -11.44 -15.72
N ALA A 88 15.44 -12.38 -15.62
CA ALA A 88 15.32 -13.55 -14.74
C ALA A 88 15.34 -13.17 -13.25
N GLN A 89 16.21 -12.24 -12.85
CA GLN A 89 16.29 -11.76 -11.47
C GLN A 89 15.05 -10.94 -11.10
N TYR A 90 14.60 -10.06 -11.99
CA TYR A 90 13.38 -9.27 -11.80
C TYR A 90 12.14 -10.17 -11.65
N ALA A 91 12.00 -11.18 -12.52
CA ALA A 91 10.93 -12.16 -12.43
C ALA A 91 10.97 -12.99 -11.12
N ALA A 92 12.17 -13.37 -10.66
CA ALA A 92 12.32 -14.11 -9.41
C ALA A 92 11.88 -13.28 -8.19
N VAL A 93 12.23 -11.99 -8.15
CA VAL A 93 11.81 -11.08 -7.08
C VAL A 93 10.30 -10.88 -7.10
N LEU A 94 9.70 -10.60 -8.26
CA LEU A 94 8.25 -10.45 -8.39
C LEU A 94 7.50 -11.71 -7.98
N ASN A 95 8.00 -12.89 -8.37
CA ASN A 95 7.42 -14.17 -7.97
C ASN A 95 7.42 -14.34 -6.44
N ALA A 96 8.57 -14.11 -5.81
CA ALA A 96 8.74 -14.23 -4.37
C ALA A 96 7.91 -13.22 -3.58
N SER A 97 7.84 -11.96 -4.03
CA SER A 97 7.17 -10.87 -3.31
C SER A 97 5.66 -10.88 -3.45
N LEU A 98 5.11 -11.26 -4.62
CA LEU A 98 3.67 -11.11 -4.91
C LEU A 98 2.89 -12.43 -4.86
N PHE A 99 3.54 -13.54 -5.20
CA PHE A 99 2.83 -14.82 -5.41
C PHE A 99 3.20 -15.85 -4.36
N THR A 100 4.48 -15.98 -3.99
CA THR A 100 4.93 -16.98 -3.00
C THR A 100 4.59 -16.56 -1.56
N ASN A 101 4.60 -15.26 -1.25
CA ASN A 101 4.31 -14.72 0.09
C ASN A 101 2.85 -14.26 0.29
N GLY A 102 1.94 -14.55 -0.65
CA GLY A 102 0.51 -14.70 -0.34
C GLY A 102 -0.46 -13.55 -0.66
N ALA A 103 -0.48 -13.00 -1.89
CA ALA A 103 -1.53 -12.03 -2.25
C ALA A 103 -2.32 -12.32 -3.54
N LEU A 104 -1.82 -13.10 -4.50
CA LEU A 104 -2.48 -13.26 -5.80
C LEU A 104 -2.41 -14.71 -6.34
N PRO A 105 -3.47 -15.21 -7.02
CA PRO A 105 -3.46 -16.56 -7.61
C PRO A 105 -2.39 -16.68 -8.72
N ALA A 106 -1.59 -17.74 -8.63
CA ALA A 106 -0.30 -17.87 -9.31
C ALA A 106 -0.35 -18.24 -10.80
N ALA A 107 -1.47 -18.76 -11.33
CA ALA A 107 -1.50 -19.32 -12.68
C ALA A 107 -1.50 -18.22 -13.77
N GLY A 108 -0.35 -18.04 -14.42
CA GLY A 108 -0.17 -17.12 -15.57
C GLY A 108 -0.16 -15.64 -15.22
N ALA A 109 -0.34 -15.27 -13.95
CA ALA A 109 -0.32 -13.87 -13.51
C ALA A 109 1.07 -13.24 -13.63
N LEU A 110 2.14 -13.98 -13.29
CA LEU A 110 3.51 -13.51 -13.43
C LEU A 110 3.86 -13.19 -14.89
N ALA A 111 3.48 -14.06 -15.83
CA ALA A 111 3.76 -13.85 -17.25
C ALA A 111 3.09 -12.57 -17.79
N ARG A 112 1.80 -12.37 -17.45
CA ARG A 112 1.06 -11.15 -17.82
C ARG A 112 1.66 -9.89 -17.19
N LEU A 113 2.17 -10.00 -15.96
CA LEU A 113 2.78 -8.89 -15.24
C LEU A 113 4.11 -8.50 -15.89
N LEU A 114 4.94 -9.47 -16.28
CA LEU A 114 6.21 -9.23 -16.97
C LEU A 114 6.03 -8.68 -18.39
N GLU A 115 4.97 -9.07 -19.08
CA GLU A 115 4.61 -8.52 -20.41
C GLU A 115 4.27 -7.02 -20.30
N ARG A 116 3.50 -6.65 -19.27
CA ARG A 116 3.02 -5.29 -19.08
C ARG A 116 4.02 -4.37 -18.39
N TYR A 117 4.87 -4.94 -17.53
CA TYR A 117 5.90 -4.25 -16.76
C TYR A 117 7.24 -4.96 -16.95
N PRO A 118 7.87 -4.86 -18.14
CA PRO A 118 9.19 -5.43 -18.34
C PRO A 118 10.24 -4.67 -17.50
N PRO A 119 11.34 -5.32 -17.12
CA PRO A 119 12.45 -4.63 -16.46
C PRO A 119 12.95 -3.49 -17.36
N ARG A 120 13.21 -2.33 -16.76
CA ARG A 120 13.85 -1.21 -17.45
C ARG A 120 15.35 -1.51 -17.54
N GLY A 121 15.89 -1.49 -18.76
CA GLY A 121 17.33 -1.66 -19.03
C GLY A 121 18.11 -0.35 -18.96
#